data_AF-A0AAE3SYT4-F1
#
_entry.id   AF-A0AAE3SYT4-F1
#
_cell.length_a   1.000
_cell.length_b   1.000
_cell.length_c   1.000
_cell.angle_alpha   90.00
_cell.angle_beta   90.00
_cell.angle_gamma   90.00
#
_symmetry.space_group_name_H-M   'P 1'
#
loop_
_entity.id
_entity.type
_entity.pdbx_description
1 polymer ?
#
loop_
_entity_poly.entity_id
_entity_poly.type
_entity_poly.pdbx_seq_one_letter_code
_entity_poly.pdbx_strand_id
1 'polypeptide(L)'
;MSHSTTIRQTLVRVSHCVAVDDAHPLQLAELARAVGQHEQWVLQLVEAGLIAPTEPQAPAAQWAFAGEALRCAREARRLQRDFDVDLQAAALIIDLQQEVRRLRALLGRAGQGLE
;
A
#
# COMPACT_ATOMS: atom_id res chain seq x y z
N MET A 1 29.86 -17.27 -51.59
CA MET A 1 30.25 -16.30 -50.54
C MET A 1 28.96 -15.72 -49.97
N SER A 2 28.51 -16.19 -48.80
CA SER A 2 27.25 -15.75 -48.20
C SER A 2 27.54 -14.66 -47.16
N HIS A 3 27.16 -13.42 -47.46
CA HIS A 3 27.21 -12.32 -46.50
C HIS A 3 25.98 -12.43 -45.59
N SER A 4 26.19 -12.94 -44.38
CA SER A 4 25.13 -12.99 -43.37
C SER A 4 25.01 -11.61 -42.71
N THR A 5 24.01 -10.83 -43.13
CA THR A 5 23.70 -9.52 -42.55
C THR A 5 23.09 -9.71 -41.17
N THR A 6 23.81 -9.34 -40.11
CA THR A 6 23.29 -9.35 -38.73
C THR A 6 22.41 -8.13 -38.49
N ILE A 7 21.10 -8.35 -38.34
CA ILE A 7 20.13 -7.32 -37.97
C ILE A 7 20.18 -7.12 -36.46
N ARG A 8 20.51 -5.90 -36.01
CA ARG A 8 20.52 -5.54 -34.60
C ARG A 8 19.12 -5.08 -34.18
N GLN A 9 18.39 -5.93 -33.46
CA GLN A 9 17.09 -5.58 -32.90
C GLN A 9 17.25 -4.81 -31.58
N THR A 10 16.50 -3.71 -31.42
CA THR A 10 16.41 -2.96 -30.15
C THR A 10 14.99 -3.08 -29.63
N LEU A 11 14.84 -3.62 -28.41
CA LEU A 11 13.54 -3.75 -27.76
C LEU A 11 13.20 -2.44 -27.05
N VAL A 12 12.10 -1.80 -27.44
CA VAL A 12 11.52 -0.66 -26.72
C VAL A 12 10.33 -1.16 -25.91
N ARG A 13 10.32 -0.89 -24.60
CA ARG A 13 9.19 -1.18 -23.71
C ARG A 13 8.52 0.13 -23.35
N VAL A 14 7.25 0.28 -23.71
CA VAL A 14 6.40 1.38 -23.25
C VAL A 14 5.62 0.86 -22.04
N SER A 15 5.59 1.65 -20.97
CA SER A 15 4.79 1.35 -19.78
C SER A 15 3.93 2.56 -19.46
N HIS A 16 2.66 2.31 -19.17
CA HIS A 16 1.71 3.32 -18.74
C HIS A 16 1.62 3.29 -17.21
N CYS A 17 1.70 4.45 -16.57
CA CYS A 17 1.55 4.58 -15.13
C CYS A 17 0.62 5.76 -14.82
N VAL A 18 -0.19 5.61 -13.77
CA VAL A 18 -1.03 6.68 -13.24
C VAL A 18 -0.57 6.92 -11.80
N ALA A 19 -0.41 8.18 -11.43
CA ALA A 19 -0.13 8.54 -10.04
C ALA A 19 -1.39 8.29 -9.20
N VAL A 20 -1.23 7.72 -8.01
CA VAL A 20 -2.34 7.57 -7.06
C VAL A 20 -2.39 8.84 -6.22
N ASP A 21 -3.44 9.61 -6.41
CA ASP A 21 -3.72 10.86 -5.68
C ASP A 21 -5.23 10.97 -5.43
N ASP A 22 -5.67 12.11 -4.88
CA ASP A 22 -7.08 12.32 -4.55
C ASP A 22 -7.99 12.36 -5.80
N ALA A 23 -7.44 12.71 -6.97
CA ALA A 23 -8.17 12.70 -8.23
C ALA A 23 -8.21 11.30 -8.88
N HIS A 24 -7.29 10.41 -8.50
CA HIS A 24 -7.14 9.06 -9.04
C HIS A 24 -7.06 8.02 -7.91
N PRO A 25 -8.15 7.80 -7.16
CA PRO A 25 -8.18 6.78 -6.13
C PRO A 25 -8.15 5.38 -6.76
N LEU A 26 -7.72 4.40 -5.97
CA LEU A 26 -7.66 3.00 -6.38
C LEU A 26 -8.98 2.29 -6.10
N GLN A 27 -9.44 1.51 -7.07
CA GLN A 27 -10.51 0.53 -6.83
C GLN A 27 -9.97 -0.69 -6.06
N LEU A 28 -10.86 -1.49 -5.47
CA LEU A 28 -10.51 -2.72 -4.74
C LEU A 28 -9.53 -3.62 -5.51
N ALA A 29 -9.86 -3.90 -6.78
CA ALA A 29 -9.05 -4.74 -7.66
C ALA A 29 -7.68 -4.12 -7.98
N GLU A 30 -7.59 -2.80 -8.08
CA GLU A 30 -6.35 -2.08 -8.36
C GLU A 30 -5.44 -2.07 -7.13
N LEU A 31 -6.01 -1.86 -5.95
CA LEU A 31 -5.29 -1.93 -4.68
C LEU A 31 -4.74 -3.35 -4.44
N ALA A 32 -5.56 -4.38 -4.65
CA ALA A 32 -5.15 -5.79 -4.56
C ALA A 32 -3.97 -6.08 -5.51
N ARG A 33 -4.07 -5.63 -6.76
CA ARG A 33 -3.01 -5.77 -7.77
C ARG A 33 -1.73 -5.03 -7.36
N ALA A 34 -1.86 -3.81 -6.84
CA ALA A 34 -0.74 -2.97 -6.45
C ALA A 34 0.08 -3.56 -5.29
N VAL A 35 -0.55 -4.33 -4.40
CA VAL A 35 0.11 -5.04 -3.29
C VAL A 35 0.41 -6.51 -3.57
N GLY A 36 0.08 -7.00 -4.78
CA GLY A 36 0.34 -8.37 -5.21
C GLY A 36 -0.50 -9.40 -4.46
N GLN A 37 -1.72 -9.04 -4.04
CA GLN A 37 -2.65 -9.88 -3.30
C GLN A 37 -3.98 -9.99 -4.05
N HIS A 38 -4.87 -10.84 -3.53
CA HIS A 38 -6.22 -11.02 -4.02
C HIS A 38 -7.19 -10.08 -3.29
N GLU A 39 -8.36 -9.81 -3.87
CA GLU A 39 -9.33 -8.85 -3.31
C GLU A 39 -9.79 -9.21 -1.90
N GLN A 40 -9.98 -10.50 -1.58
CA GLN A 40 -10.34 -10.94 -0.22
C GLN A 40 -9.35 -10.46 0.84
N TRP A 41 -8.06 -10.43 0.53
CA TRP A 41 -7.05 -9.96 1.47
C TRP A 41 -7.19 -8.46 1.74
N VAL A 42 -7.60 -7.68 0.73
CA VAL A 42 -7.91 -6.25 0.90
C VAL A 42 -9.21 -6.06 1.68
N LEU A 43 -10.24 -6.92 1.46
CA LEU A 43 -11.44 -6.91 2.29
C LEU A 43 -11.10 -7.16 3.76
N GLN A 44 -10.21 -8.11 4.06
CA GLN A 44 -9.76 -8.39 5.42
C GLN A 44 -9.01 -7.19 6.05
N LEU A 45 -8.27 -6.40 5.27
CA LEU A 45 -7.67 -5.16 5.78
C LEU A 45 -8.74 -4.13 6.18
N VAL A 46 -9.83 -4.04 5.42
CA VAL A 46 -10.96 -3.16 5.72
C VAL A 46 -11.68 -3.63 6.97
N GLU A 47 -11.93 -4.94 7.09
CA GLU A 47 -12.53 -5.56 8.27
C GLU A 47 -11.66 -5.38 9.54
N ALA A 48 -10.34 -5.45 9.39
CA ALA A 48 -9.38 -5.17 10.46
C ALA A 48 -9.26 -3.67 10.79
N GLY A 49 -9.93 -2.77 10.05
CA GLY A 49 -9.87 -1.33 10.25
C GLY A 49 -8.54 -0.68 9.84
N LEU A 50 -7.66 -1.41 9.16
CA LEU A 50 -6.35 -0.89 8.74
C LEU A 50 -6.44 0.09 7.58
N ILE A 51 -7.44 -0.09 6.73
CA ILE A 51 -7.77 0.80 5.63
C ILE A 51 -9.27 1.02 5.58
N ALA A 52 -9.69 2.14 5.04
CA ALA A 52 -11.09 2.42 4.77
C ALA A 52 -11.24 2.96 3.35
N PRO A 53 -12.28 2.53 2.61
CA PRO A 53 -12.66 3.20 1.37
C PRO A 53 -13.28 4.58 1.68
N THR A 54 -13.34 5.46 0.69
CA THR A 54 -13.96 6.80 0.82
C THR A 54 -15.43 6.70 1.24
N GLU A 55 -16.16 5.71 0.74
CA GLU A 55 -17.55 5.43 1.08
C GLU A 55 -17.71 3.99 1.61
N PRO A 56 -17.54 3.74 2.92
CA PRO A 56 -17.60 2.39 3.51
C PRO A 56 -18.97 1.71 3.39
N GLN A 57 -20.03 2.50 3.25
CA GLN A 57 -21.41 2.00 3.08
C GLN A 57 -21.70 1.55 1.64
N ALA A 58 -20.88 1.95 0.67
CA ALA A 58 -21.06 1.56 -0.72
C ALA A 58 -20.71 0.07 -0.92
N PRO A 59 -21.25 -0.59 -1.97
CA PRO A 59 -20.82 -1.93 -2.34
C PRO A 59 -19.31 -1.98 -2.61
N ALA A 60 -18.66 -3.09 -2.25
CA ALA A 60 -17.20 -3.24 -2.40
C ALA A 60 -16.69 -3.01 -3.83
N ALA A 61 -17.52 -3.32 -4.84
CA ALA A 61 -17.22 -3.05 -6.25
C ALA A 61 -17.11 -1.57 -6.61
N GLN A 62 -17.60 -0.67 -5.75
CA GLN A 62 -17.59 0.78 -5.92
C GLN A 62 -16.61 1.47 -4.97
N TRP A 63 -15.89 0.70 -4.13
CA TRP A 63 -14.93 1.26 -3.20
C TRP A 63 -13.78 1.96 -3.93
N ALA A 64 -13.45 3.14 -3.41
CA ALA A 64 -12.33 3.96 -3.82
C ALA A 64 -11.41 4.14 -2.62
N PHE A 65 -10.10 3.98 -2.83
CA PHE A 65 -9.07 4.02 -1.81
C PHE A 65 -8.02 5.09 -2.13
N ALA A 66 -7.74 5.97 -1.17
CA ALA A 66 -6.66 6.95 -1.29
C ALA A 66 -5.27 6.29 -1.20
N GLY A 67 -4.22 7.03 -1.56
CA GLY A 67 -2.82 6.54 -1.52
C GLY A 67 -2.36 6.05 -0.14
N GLU A 68 -2.95 6.56 0.94
CA GLU A 68 -2.67 6.12 2.31
C GLU A 68 -3.07 4.64 2.54
N ALA A 69 -4.18 4.20 1.95
CA ALA A 69 -4.61 2.81 2.01
C ALA A 69 -3.59 1.89 1.31
N LEU A 70 -3.03 2.32 0.17
CA LEU A 70 -1.95 1.59 -0.49
C LEU A 70 -0.70 1.50 0.39
N ARG A 71 -0.32 2.60 1.06
CA ARG A 71 0.83 2.63 1.96
C ARG A 71 0.65 1.66 3.13
N CYS A 72 -0.52 1.71 3.78
CA CYS A 72 -0.89 0.81 4.88
C CYS A 72 -0.91 -0.65 4.44
N ALA A 73 -1.54 -0.96 3.29
CA ALA A 73 -1.58 -2.31 2.75
C ALA A 73 -0.17 -2.85 2.43
N ARG A 74 0.73 -2.04 1.87
CA ARG A 74 2.13 -2.44 1.65
C ARG A 74 2.87 -2.73 2.96
N GLU A 75 2.60 -1.93 4.00
CA GLU A 75 3.19 -2.11 5.33
C GLU A 75 2.70 -3.42 5.97
N ALA A 76 1.40 -3.69 5.96
CA ALA A 76 0.81 -4.94 6.43
C ALA A 76 1.39 -6.14 5.67
N ARG A 77 1.45 -6.08 4.33
CA ARG A 77 2.01 -7.17 3.52
C ARG A 77 3.47 -7.43 3.83
N ARG A 78 4.25 -6.37 4.06
CA ARG A 78 5.64 -6.48 4.47
C ARG A 78 5.76 -7.16 5.83
N LEU A 79 4.94 -6.80 6.81
CA LEU A 79 4.95 -7.43 8.14
C LEU A 79 4.64 -8.92 8.05
N GLN A 80 3.57 -9.30 7.34
CA GLN A 80 3.22 -10.71 7.13
C GLN A 80 4.36 -11.49 6.47
N ARG A 81 5.06 -10.89 5.50
CA ARG A 81 6.18 -11.54 4.81
C ARG A 81 7.43 -11.64 5.68
N ASP A 82 7.82 -10.55 6.34
CA ASP A 82 9.10 -10.44 7.04
C ASP A 82 9.05 -11.15 8.41
N PHE A 83 7.87 -11.30 9.01
CA PHE A 83 7.68 -11.86 10.36
C PHE A 83 6.75 -13.08 10.42
N ASP A 84 6.24 -13.56 9.28
CA ASP A 84 5.27 -14.67 9.20
C ASP A 84 4.04 -14.50 10.11
N VAL A 85 3.61 -13.25 10.29
CA VAL A 85 2.45 -12.91 11.12
C VAL A 85 1.15 -12.98 10.33
N ASP A 86 0.06 -13.27 11.03
CA ASP A 86 -1.28 -13.10 10.45
C ASP A 86 -1.65 -11.62 10.32
N LEU A 87 -2.81 -11.35 9.71
CA LEU A 87 -3.26 -9.98 9.45
C LEU A 87 -3.60 -9.21 10.73
N GLN A 88 -4.11 -9.88 11.75
CA GLN A 88 -4.51 -9.25 13.02
C GLN A 88 -3.27 -8.82 13.82
N ALA A 89 -2.25 -9.68 13.85
CA ALA A 89 -0.96 -9.35 14.41
C ALA A 89 -0.27 -8.22 13.62
N ALA A 90 -0.34 -8.23 12.28
CA ALA A 90 0.16 -7.12 11.47
C ALA A 90 -0.57 -5.80 11.80
N ALA A 91 -1.89 -5.84 12.00
CA ALA A 91 -2.68 -4.67 12.38
C ALA A 91 -2.23 -4.06 13.71
N LEU A 92 -2.12 -4.92 14.73
CA LEU A 92 -1.64 -4.51 16.05
C LEU A 92 -0.23 -3.91 16.00
N ILE A 93 0.67 -4.50 15.22
CA ILE A 93 2.04 -3.98 15.06
C ILE A 93 2.02 -2.59 14.42
N ILE A 94 1.19 -2.36 13.40
CA ILE A 94 1.04 -1.06 12.74
C ILE A 94 0.55 -0.01 13.75
N ASP A 95 -0.48 -0.32 14.53
CA ASP A 95 -1.02 0.57 15.56
C ASP A 95 0.03 0.92 16.62
N LEU A 96 0.77 -0.08 17.11
CA LEU A 96 1.85 0.15 18.08
C LEU A 96 2.97 1.02 17.50
N GLN A 97 3.32 0.84 16.22
CA GLN A 97 4.31 1.70 15.56
C GLN A 97 3.81 3.15 15.43
N GLN A 98 2.53 3.35 15.13
CA GLN A 98 1.92 4.68 15.12
C GLN A 98 1.97 5.32 16.51
N GLU A 99 1.63 4.56 17.55
CA GLU A 99 1.65 5.04 18.92
C GLU A 99 3.07 5.40 19.39
N VAL A 100 4.07 4.56 19.09
CA VAL A 100 5.47 4.86 19.38
C VAL A 100 5.94 6.14 18.67
N ARG A 101 5.55 6.35 17.40
CA ARG A 101 5.85 7.60 16.68
C ARG A 101 5.21 8.80 17.36
N ARG A 102 3.94 8.69 17.76
CA ARG A 102 3.19 9.74 18.47
C ARG A 102 3.87 10.11 19.79
N LEU A 103 4.19 9.11 20.61
CA LEU A 103 4.85 9.31 21.90
C LEU A 103 6.23 9.95 21.76
N ARG A 104 7.05 9.50 20.80
CA ARG A 104 8.35 10.11 20.50
C ARG A 104 8.22 11.57 20.07
N ALA A 105 7.21 11.90 19.26
CA ALA A 105 6.96 13.28 18.84
C ALA A 105 6.55 14.18 20.02
N LEU A 106 5.78 13.67 20.97
CA LEU A 106 5.41 14.42 22.19
C LEU A 106 6.64 14.69 23.08
N LEU A 107 7.49 13.69 23.29
CA LEU A 107 8.72 13.85 24.07
C LEU A 107 9.69 14.84 23.39
N GLY A 108 9.83 14.77 22.06
CA GLY A 108 10.66 15.72 21.31
C GLY A 108 10.19 17.18 21.48
N ARG A 109 8.87 17.41 21.46
CA ARG A 109 8.28 18.74 21.71
C ARG A 109 8.46 19.21 23.16
N ALA A 110 8.32 18.30 24.12
CA ALA A 110 8.50 18.61 25.54
C ALA A 110 9.96 18.95 25.89
N GLY A 111 10.93 18.28 25.23
CA GLY A 111 12.35 18.58 25.39
C GLY A 111 12.76 19.94 24.80
N GLN A 112 12.03 20.45 23.81
CA GLN A 112 12.27 21.77 23.19
C GLN A 112 11.63 22.94 23.97
N GLY A 113 10.83 22.68 25.00
CA GLY A 113 10.23 23.71 25.85
C GLY A 113 11.01 24.01 27.15
N LEU A 114 12.17 23.36 27.34
CA LEU A 114 13.03 23.51 28.52
C LEU A 114 14.37 24.21 28.21
N GLU A 115 14.53 24.78 27.01
CA GLU A 115 15.68 25.63 26.62
C GLU A 115 15.33 27.11 26.58
#